data_AF-A0AAW1NKR0-F1
#
_entry.id   AF-A0AAW1NKR0-F1
#
_cell.length_a   1.000
_cell.length_b   1.000
_cell.length_c   1.000
_cell.angle_alpha   90.00
_cell.angle_beta   90.00
_cell.angle_gamma   90.00
#
_symmetry.space_group_name_H-M   'P 1'
#
loop_
_entity.id
_entity.type
_entity.pdbx_description
1 polymer ?
#
loop_
_entity_poly.entity_id
_entity_poly.type
_entity_poly.pdbx_seq_one_letter_code
_entity_poly.pdbx_strand_id
1 'polypeptide(L)'
;MKPVKAVDEDRWLTCLYSRYLPCVAFASNSKRGLRSSPWLHGILFLVLFGMAYWVAASALAAASHNVLATCNGPLPHPPHPHPSHHHPEDPPAHDDEFHHHPHHPPGPLIDIWGPEGDKKGDRKILPGATLDLDLVKPEQPEARQLQANELSRPEPRPEDFQATPECRQAVGLYLGAWFAVIASFLVAVHYAARRRTMLRTKFGIAGSRMRDFCTWFWCPSCALCQETRTLWVNQVHDGVWNGPAKMGYAAVPTLPPNTNQAPASQFMTTGV
;
A
#
# COMPACT_ATOMS: atom_id res chain seq x y z
N MET A 1 0.05 -17.79 -51.27
CA MET A 1 -0.02 -16.93 -50.06
C MET A 1 -0.88 -17.64 -49.03
N LYS A 2 -0.37 -17.92 -47.82
CA LYS A 2 -1.21 -18.47 -46.74
C LYS A 2 -2.14 -17.35 -46.26
N PRO A 3 -3.46 -17.60 -46.10
CA PRO A 3 -4.36 -16.59 -45.56
C PRO A 3 -3.88 -16.19 -44.17
N VAL A 4 -3.68 -14.89 -43.96
CA VAL A 4 -3.43 -14.31 -42.64
C VAL A 4 -4.70 -14.57 -41.84
N LYS A 5 -4.68 -15.59 -40.97
CA LYS A 5 -5.80 -15.89 -40.07
C LYS A 5 -6.13 -14.64 -39.25
N ALA A 6 -7.42 -14.40 -39.05
CA ALA A 6 -7.99 -13.19 -38.47
C ALA A 6 -7.25 -12.75 -37.19
N VAL A 7 -6.62 -11.59 -37.27
CA VAL A 7 -5.73 -11.00 -36.26
C VAL A 7 -6.48 -10.40 -35.07
N ASP A 8 -7.80 -10.20 -35.17
CA ASP A 8 -8.55 -9.47 -34.13
C ASP A 8 -8.81 -10.30 -32.87
N GLU A 9 -8.85 -11.64 -32.94
CA GLU A 9 -9.01 -12.49 -31.74
C GLU A 9 -7.78 -12.43 -30.81
N ASP A 10 -6.59 -12.11 -31.32
CA ASP A 10 -5.37 -12.12 -30.51
C ASP A 10 -5.20 -10.85 -29.64
N ARG A 11 -5.97 -9.79 -29.89
CA ARG A 11 -5.78 -8.48 -29.24
C ARG A 11 -6.21 -8.49 -27.77
N TRP A 12 -7.38 -9.05 -27.47
CA TRP A 12 -7.87 -9.14 -26.10
C TRP A 12 -7.05 -10.15 -25.29
N LEU A 13 -6.69 -11.28 -25.92
CA LEU A 13 -5.80 -12.30 -25.36
C LEU A 13 -4.44 -11.70 -24.97
N THR A 14 -3.86 -10.83 -25.80
CA THR A 14 -2.57 -10.17 -25.47
C THR A 14 -2.67 -9.28 -24.23
N CYS A 15 -3.76 -8.52 -24.09
CA CYS A 15 -4.01 -7.70 -22.90
C CYS A 15 -4.23 -8.57 -21.65
N LEU A 16 -4.98 -9.67 -21.80
CA LEU A 16 -5.22 -10.63 -20.73
C LEU A 16 -3.90 -11.28 -20.30
N TYR A 17 -3.09 -11.73 -21.26
CA TYR A 17 -1.78 -12.34 -21.03
C TYR A 17 -0.83 -11.36 -20.34
N SER A 18 -0.85 -10.08 -20.73
CA SER A 18 -0.03 -9.04 -20.09
C SER A 18 -0.48 -8.73 -18.66
N ARG A 19 -1.76 -8.96 -18.35
CA ARG A 19 -2.31 -8.78 -17.00
C ARG A 19 -2.02 -9.95 -16.08
N TYR A 20 -2.22 -11.19 -16.56
CA TYR A 20 -2.11 -12.39 -15.74
C TYR A 20 -0.73 -13.07 -15.81
N LEU A 21 0.01 -12.87 -16.90
CA LEU A 21 1.34 -13.46 -17.16
C LEU A 21 2.32 -12.39 -17.67
N PRO A 22 2.53 -11.28 -16.92
CA PRO A 22 3.35 -10.16 -17.36
C PRO A 22 4.81 -10.58 -17.65
N CYS A 23 5.35 -11.56 -16.93
CA CYS A 23 6.71 -12.07 -17.15
C CYS A 23 6.87 -12.72 -18.53
N VAL A 24 5.89 -13.52 -18.97
CA VAL A 24 5.92 -14.21 -20.27
C VAL A 24 5.72 -13.21 -21.41
N ALA A 25 4.80 -12.26 -21.24
CA ALA A 25 4.60 -11.20 -22.22
C ALA A 25 5.83 -10.28 -22.35
N PHE A 26 6.47 -9.91 -21.24
CA PHE A 26 7.73 -9.17 -21.24
C PHE A 26 8.85 -9.96 -21.93
N ALA A 27 9.02 -11.25 -21.59
CA ALA A 27 9.98 -12.15 -22.23
C ALA A 27 9.73 -12.31 -23.74
N SER A 28 8.47 -12.37 -24.16
CA SER A 28 8.10 -12.48 -25.57
C SER A 28 8.45 -11.21 -26.35
N ASN A 29 8.16 -10.03 -25.78
CA ASN A 29 8.54 -8.75 -26.36
C ASN A 29 10.07 -8.59 -26.43
N SER A 30 10.76 -9.14 -25.42
CA SER A 30 12.22 -9.17 -25.36
C SER A 30 12.84 -9.84 -26.56
N LYS A 31 12.41 -11.08 -26.82
CA LYS A 31 12.90 -11.91 -27.90
C LYS A 31 12.65 -11.25 -29.25
N ARG A 32 11.43 -10.73 -29.43
CA ARG A 32 11.01 -10.05 -30.67
C ARG A 32 11.81 -8.77 -30.95
N GLY A 33 12.08 -7.94 -29.94
CA GLY A 33 12.71 -6.63 -30.14
C GLY A 33 14.23 -6.62 -30.12
N LEU A 34 14.84 -7.38 -29.20
CA LEU A 34 16.25 -7.22 -28.82
C LEU A 34 17.13 -8.46 -29.09
N ARG A 35 16.61 -9.54 -29.71
CA ARG A 35 17.36 -10.79 -29.95
C ARG A 35 17.94 -11.43 -28.68
N SER A 36 17.43 -11.08 -27.52
CA SER A 36 17.91 -11.60 -26.25
C SER A 36 17.14 -12.84 -25.80
N SER A 37 17.73 -13.62 -24.90
CA SER A 37 17.09 -14.83 -24.36
C SER A 37 15.79 -14.46 -23.64
N PRO A 38 14.63 -15.01 -24.06
CA PRO A 38 13.35 -14.73 -23.39
C PRO A 38 13.36 -15.19 -21.93
N TRP A 39 14.01 -16.34 -21.66
CA TRP A 39 14.13 -16.90 -20.32
C TRP A 39 14.83 -15.94 -19.36
N LEU A 40 15.94 -15.34 -19.79
CA LEU A 40 16.69 -14.40 -18.97
C LEU A 40 15.83 -13.19 -18.56
N HIS A 41 15.08 -12.61 -19.50
CA HIS A 41 14.23 -11.46 -19.20
C HIS A 41 12.99 -11.82 -18.38
N GLY A 42 12.40 -13.00 -18.62
CA GLY A 42 11.28 -13.50 -17.83
C GLY A 42 11.69 -13.76 -16.37
N ILE A 43 12.82 -14.43 -16.16
CA ILE A 43 13.39 -14.67 -14.83
C ILE A 43 13.75 -13.33 -14.17
N LEU A 44 14.43 -12.42 -14.87
CA LEU A 44 14.77 -11.12 -14.32
C LEU A 44 13.51 -10.33 -13.91
N PHE A 45 12.45 -10.37 -14.71
CA PHE A 45 11.18 -9.74 -14.36
C PHE A 45 10.56 -10.39 -13.11
N LEU A 46 10.55 -11.72 -13.02
CA LEU A 46 10.04 -12.46 -11.86
C LEU A 46 10.86 -12.19 -10.60
N VAL A 47 12.18 -12.11 -10.70
CA VAL A 47 13.04 -11.76 -9.57
C VAL A 47 12.73 -10.34 -9.12
N LEU A 48 12.69 -9.38 -10.03
CA LEU A 48 12.50 -7.96 -9.67
C LEU A 48 11.09 -7.64 -9.14
N PHE A 49 10.04 -8.25 -9.70
CA PHE A 49 8.65 -8.00 -9.28
C PHE A 49 8.12 -9.04 -8.28
N GLY A 50 8.46 -10.31 -8.47
CA GLY A 50 7.97 -11.42 -7.67
C GLY A 50 8.70 -11.59 -6.33
N MET A 51 10.04 -11.49 -6.30
CA MET A 51 10.77 -11.54 -5.02
C MET A 51 10.46 -10.33 -4.16
N ALA A 52 10.29 -9.15 -4.76
CA ALA A 52 9.86 -7.96 -4.03
C ALA A 52 8.51 -8.20 -3.33
N TYR A 53 7.53 -8.76 -4.05
CA TYR A 53 6.23 -9.08 -3.46
C TYR A 53 6.33 -10.15 -2.36
N TRP A 54 7.10 -11.21 -2.58
CA TRP A 54 7.26 -12.29 -1.60
C TRP A 54 7.98 -11.85 -0.32
N VAL A 55 9.04 -11.04 -0.46
CA VAL A 55 9.76 -10.44 0.67
C VAL A 55 8.85 -9.46 1.41
N ALA A 56 8.08 -8.63 0.70
CA ALA A 56 7.10 -7.73 1.32
C ALA A 56 6.08 -8.50 2.17
N ALA A 57 5.47 -9.53 1.58
CA ALA A 57 4.44 -10.33 2.25
C ALA A 57 5.00 -11.06 3.47
N SER A 58 6.19 -11.64 3.35
CA SER A 58 6.85 -12.36 4.45
C SER A 58 7.27 -11.41 5.58
N ALA A 59 7.81 -10.24 5.24
CA ALA A 59 8.18 -9.22 6.23
C ALA A 59 6.95 -8.63 6.92
N LEU A 60 5.86 -8.38 6.19
CA LEU A 60 4.60 -7.89 6.75
C LEU A 60 3.99 -8.92 7.71
N ALA A 61 3.99 -10.21 7.34
CA ALA A 61 3.51 -11.29 8.20
C ALA A 61 4.39 -11.46 9.45
N ALA A 62 5.71 -11.45 9.31
CA ALA A 62 6.62 -11.57 10.46
C ALA A 62 6.52 -10.35 11.39
N ALA A 63 6.40 -9.14 10.84
CA ALA A 63 6.26 -7.93 11.63
C ALA A 63 4.91 -7.86 12.34
N SER A 64 3.81 -8.24 11.69
CA SER A 64 2.49 -8.19 12.33
C SER A 64 2.40 -9.13 13.53
N HIS A 65 2.96 -10.35 13.42
CA HIS A 65 2.99 -11.29 14.53
C HIS A 65 3.87 -10.79 15.69
N ASN A 66 5.06 -10.28 15.41
CA ASN A 66 5.97 -9.83 16.45
C ASN A 66 5.51 -8.53 17.11
N VAL A 67 5.04 -7.55 16.34
CA VAL A 67 4.56 -6.27 16.86
C VAL A 67 3.30 -6.47 17.72
N LEU A 68 2.35 -7.29 17.29
CA LEU A 68 1.17 -7.58 18.11
C LEU A 68 1.52 -8.32 19.40
N ALA A 69 2.51 -9.22 19.37
CA ALA A 69 2.92 -9.98 20.55
C ALA A 69 3.73 -9.13 21.55
N THR A 70 4.62 -8.24 21.07
CA THR A 70 5.50 -7.45 21.93
C THR A 70 4.89 -6.11 22.38
N CYS A 71 4.07 -5.47 21.55
CA CYS A 71 3.49 -4.17 21.88
C CYS A 71 2.17 -4.26 22.67
N ASN A 72 1.44 -5.38 22.58
CA ASN A 72 0.24 -5.61 23.39
C ASN A 72 0.48 -6.51 24.61
N GLY A 73 1.75 -6.84 24.90
CA GLY A 73 2.09 -7.59 26.10
C GLY A 73 1.66 -6.81 27.35
N PRO A 74 1.12 -7.49 28.39
CA PRO A 74 0.83 -6.83 29.66
C PRO A 74 2.10 -6.15 30.16
N LEU A 75 1.97 -4.87 30.53
CA LEU A 75 3.06 -4.10 31.12
C LEU A 75 3.69 -4.95 32.24
N PRO A 76 5.02 -5.06 32.29
CA PRO A 76 5.67 -5.75 33.40
C PRO A 76 5.12 -5.13 34.68
N HIS A 77 4.51 -5.97 35.52
CA HIS A 77 3.99 -5.50 36.79
C HIS A 77 5.10 -4.72 37.50
N PRO A 78 4.80 -3.52 38.03
CA PRO A 78 5.79 -2.78 38.79
C PRO A 78 6.38 -3.74 39.83
N PRO A 79 7.72 -3.76 40.00
CA PRO A 79 8.35 -4.65 40.96
C PRO A 79 7.61 -4.47 42.28
N HIS A 80 7.10 -5.59 42.83
CA HIS A 80 6.41 -5.55 44.10
C HIS A 80 7.27 -4.75 45.06
N PRO A 81 6.70 -3.73 45.75
CA PRO A 81 7.47 -2.94 46.68
C PRO A 81 8.20 -3.93 47.58
N HIS A 82 9.53 -3.87 47.54
CA HIS A 82 10.37 -4.67 48.41
C HIS A 82 9.80 -4.46 49.82
N PRO A 83 9.55 -5.52 50.60
CA PRO A 83 9.04 -5.36 51.95
C PRO A 83 9.97 -4.38 52.63
N SER A 84 9.46 -3.17 52.87
CA SER A 84 10.17 -2.14 53.58
C SER A 84 10.53 -2.80 54.89
N HIS A 85 11.83 -3.01 55.10
CA HIS A 85 12.33 -3.29 56.44
C HIS A 85 11.89 -2.10 57.27
N HIS A 86 10.77 -2.26 57.97
CA HIS A 86 10.34 -1.37 59.01
C HIS A 86 11.47 -1.33 60.01
N HIS A 87 12.31 -0.30 59.90
CA HIS A 87 13.00 0.19 61.06
C HIS A 87 11.89 0.58 62.05
N PRO A 88 11.95 0.13 63.31
CA PRO A 88 10.98 0.54 64.32
C PRO A 88 11.03 2.06 64.41
N GLU A 89 9.96 2.70 63.96
CA GLU A 89 9.77 4.14 64.16
C GLU A 89 9.51 4.38 65.64
N ASP A 90 10.25 5.34 66.19
CA ASP A 90 9.98 5.90 67.50
C ASP A 90 8.55 6.47 67.55
N PRO A 91 7.88 6.41 68.72
CA PRO A 91 6.49 6.81 68.85
C PRO A 91 6.26 8.27 68.44
N PRO A 92 5.22 8.56 67.63
CA PRO A 92 4.95 9.91 67.18
C PRO A 92 4.51 10.80 68.35
N ALA A 93 5.11 11.99 68.42
CA ALA A 93 4.61 13.07 69.25
C ALA A 93 3.25 13.54 68.72
N HIS A 94 2.29 13.64 69.63
CA HIS A 94 0.94 14.11 69.41
C HIS A 94 0.97 15.62 69.19
N ASP A 95 0.81 16.08 67.95
CA ASP A 95 0.49 17.48 67.66
C ASP A 95 -0.90 17.54 67.05
N ASP A 96 -1.85 17.97 67.89
CA ASP A 96 -3.25 18.21 67.55
C ASP A 96 -3.35 19.50 66.72
N GLU A 97 -3.28 19.40 65.39
CA GLU A 97 -3.59 20.53 64.50
C GLU A 97 -4.88 20.28 63.72
N PHE A 98 -5.94 20.96 64.18
CA PHE A 98 -7.25 21.02 63.56
C PHE A 98 -7.17 21.60 62.13
N HIS A 99 -7.36 20.77 61.11
CA HIS A 99 -7.62 21.24 59.76
C HIS A 99 -9.12 21.27 59.46
N HIS A 100 -9.63 22.49 59.26
CA HIS A 100 -10.95 22.78 58.75
C HIS A 100 -11.06 22.34 57.28
N HIS A 101 -12.08 21.53 56.97
CA HIS A 101 -12.48 21.21 55.60
C HIS A 101 -13.10 22.44 54.91
N PRO A 102 -12.68 22.80 53.68
CA PRO A 102 -13.43 23.75 52.86
C PRO A 102 -14.66 23.07 52.24
N HIS A 103 -15.81 23.73 52.36
CA HIS A 103 -17.02 23.43 51.59
C HIS A 103 -16.78 23.68 50.10
N HIS A 104 -16.93 22.64 49.27
CA HIS A 104 -17.04 22.80 47.82
C HIS A 104 -18.48 23.23 47.44
N PRO A 105 -18.65 24.21 46.53
CA PRO A 105 -19.96 24.54 45.98
C PRO A 105 -20.43 23.47 44.97
N PRO A 106 -21.75 23.27 44.81
CA PRO A 106 -22.30 22.34 43.82
C PRO A 106 -22.03 22.86 42.40
N GLY A 107 -21.35 22.05 41.59
CA GLY A 107 -21.15 22.31 40.17
C GLY A 107 -22.44 22.12 39.36
N PRO A 108 -22.56 22.76 38.18
CA PRO A 108 -23.76 22.71 37.36
C PRO A 108 -23.95 21.33 36.70
N LEU A 109 -25.22 20.91 36.67
CA LEU A 109 -25.73 19.72 36.00
C LEU A 109 -25.41 19.81 34.50
N ILE A 110 -24.55 18.93 34.00
CA ILE A 110 -24.28 18.79 32.57
C ILE A 110 -25.44 18.01 31.96
N ASP A 111 -26.27 18.69 31.18
CA ASP A 111 -27.32 18.07 30.38
C ASP A 111 -26.68 17.21 29.27
N ILE A 112 -26.82 15.89 29.41
CA ILE A 112 -26.49 14.91 28.37
C ILE A 112 -27.67 14.86 27.39
N TRP A 113 -27.78 15.88 26.54
CA TRP A 113 -28.60 15.80 25.33
C TRP A 113 -27.67 15.86 24.12
N GLY A 114 -27.36 14.67 23.58
CA GLY A 114 -26.73 14.54 22.27
C GLY A 114 -27.73 14.84 21.16
N PRO A 115 -27.29 15.40 20.01
CA PRO A 115 -28.18 15.70 18.90
C PRO A 115 -28.72 14.40 18.28
N GLU A 116 -30.04 14.25 18.31
CA GLU A 116 -30.80 13.22 17.61
C GLU A 116 -30.54 13.31 16.10
N GLY A 117 -29.69 12.41 15.62
CA GLY A 117 -29.50 12.13 14.21
C GLY A 117 -30.68 11.31 13.69
N ASP A 118 -31.58 12.02 13.01
CA ASP A 118 -32.81 11.57 12.38
C ASP A 118 -32.56 10.37 11.43
N LYS A 119 -32.81 9.15 11.91
CA LYS A 119 -32.96 7.94 11.08
C LYS A 119 -34.33 7.35 11.30
N LYS A 120 -35.25 7.81 10.44
CA LYS A 120 -36.60 7.32 10.22
C LYS A 120 -36.56 5.84 9.80
N GLY A 121 -36.53 4.96 10.79
CA GLY A 121 -36.74 3.52 10.64
C GLY A 121 -37.93 3.12 11.49
N ASP A 122 -39.01 2.70 10.84
CA ASP A 122 -40.26 2.24 11.46
C ASP A 122 -40.02 1.07 12.41
N ARG A 123 -39.72 1.39 13.68
CA ARG A 123 -39.68 0.41 14.75
C ARG A 123 -41.09 0.29 15.31
N LYS A 124 -41.84 -0.71 14.83
CA LYS A 124 -43.15 -1.09 15.38
C LYS A 124 -42.98 -1.39 16.88
N ILE A 125 -43.49 -0.51 17.72
CA ILE A 125 -43.58 -0.71 19.16
C ILE A 125 -44.71 -1.73 19.38
N LEU A 126 -44.34 -2.94 19.80
CA LEU A 126 -45.28 -3.96 20.26
C LEU A 126 -45.86 -3.51 21.61
N PRO A 127 -47.18 -3.31 21.74
CA PRO A 127 -47.81 -3.02 23.02
C PRO A 127 -47.86 -4.31 23.84
N GLY A 128 -47.23 -4.32 25.02
CA GLY A 128 -47.37 -5.42 25.98
C GLY A 128 -46.06 -6.04 26.51
N ALA A 129 -44.89 -5.54 26.14
CA ALA A 129 -43.66 -5.92 26.82
C ALA A 129 -43.58 -5.16 28.16
N THR A 130 -44.22 -5.70 29.20
CA THR A 130 -43.91 -5.36 30.59
C THR A 130 -42.45 -5.73 30.83
N LEU A 131 -41.59 -4.71 30.86
CA LEU A 131 -40.18 -4.86 31.20
C LEU A 131 -40.13 -5.33 32.65
N ASP A 132 -39.79 -6.60 32.83
CA ASP A 132 -39.68 -7.28 34.12
C ASP A 132 -38.48 -6.71 34.87
N LEU A 133 -38.70 -5.57 35.53
CA LEU A 133 -37.71 -4.81 36.29
C LEU A 133 -37.24 -5.55 37.56
N ASP A 134 -37.87 -6.67 37.89
CA ASP A 134 -37.57 -7.44 39.10
C ASP A 134 -36.40 -8.43 38.92
N LEU A 135 -35.82 -8.54 37.72
CA LEU A 135 -34.62 -9.36 37.46
C LEU A 135 -33.30 -8.58 37.42
N VAL A 136 -33.26 -7.35 37.95
CA VAL A 136 -31.99 -6.67 38.19
C VAL A 136 -31.38 -7.25 39.47
N LYS A 137 -30.62 -8.33 39.29
CA LYS A 137 -29.82 -8.93 40.36
C LYS A 137 -28.92 -7.84 40.95
N PRO A 138 -28.97 -7.58 42.27
CA PRO A 138 -28.15 -6.52 42.87
C PRO A 138 -26.69 -6.81 42.59
N GLU A 139 -26.05 -5.93 41.83
CA GLU A 139 -24.62 -6.01 41.55
C GLU A 139 -23.86 -6.04 42.87
N GLN A 140 -23.12 -7.14 43.04
CA GLN A 140 -22.32 -7.45 44.21
C GLN A 140 -21.38 -6.26 44.49
N PRO A 141 -21.30 -5.77 45.74
CA PRO A 141 -20.51 -4.57 46.06
C PRO A 141 -19.03 -4.67 45.66
N GLU A 142 -18.48 -5.88 45.58
CA GLU A 142 -17.12 -6.14 45.06
C GLU A 142 -16.93 -5.72 43.60
N ALA A 143 -17.90 -5.93 42.72
CA ALA A 143 -17.79 -5.58 41.30
C ALA A 143 -17.71 -4.05 41.10
N ARG A 144 -18.46 -3.30 41.90
CA ARG A 144 -18.43 -1.82 41.89
C ARG A 144 -17.09 -1.28 42.40
N GLN A 145 -16.50 -1.92 43.41
CA GLN A 145 -15.17 -1.53 43.89
C GLN A 145 -14.06 -1.83 42.88
N LEU A 146 -14.12 -2.97 42.19
CA LEU A 146 -13.17 -3.30 41.12
C LEU A 146 -13.23 -2.29 39.98
N GLN A 147 -14.43 -1.93 39.55
CA GLN A 147 -14.62 -0.96 38.47
C GLN A 147 -14.20 0.46 38.87
N ALA A 148 -14.47 0.87 40.11
CA ALA A 148 -13.98 2.15 40.64
C ALA A 148 -12.46 2.20 40.73
N ASN A 149 -11.82 1.10 41.15
CA ASN A 149 -10.36 0.98 41.16
C ASN A 149 -9.77 1.04 39.75
N GLU A 150 -10.40 0.39 38.76
CA GLU A 150 -9.98 0.47 37.36
C GLU A 150 -10.09 1.88 36.79
N LEU A 151 -11.19 2.59 37.10
CA LEU A 151 -11.43 3.95 36.61
C LEU A 151 -10.51 4.98 37.28
N SER A 152 -10.07 4.71 38.51
CA SER A 152 -9.12 5.55 39.23
C SER A 152 -7.66 5.34 38.81
N ARG A 153 -7.39 4.29 38.00
CA ARG A 153 -6.04 4.05 37.49
C ARG A 153 -5.64 5.24 36.61
N PRO A 154 -4.56 5.97 36.95
CA PRO A 154 -4.13 7.11 36.17
C PRO A 154 -3.82 6.67 34.74
N GLU A 155 -4.32 7.43 33.76
CA GLU A 155 -4.03 7.17 32.36
C GLU A 155 -2.49 7.21 32.17
N PRO A 156 -1.87 6.20 31.55
CA PRO A 156 -0.44 6.20 31.34
C PRO A 156 -0.04 7.46 30.58
N ARG A 157 0.92 8.22 31.11
CA ARG A 157 1.41 9.41 30.43
C ARG A 157 2.15 8.98 29.16
N PRO A 158 1.99 9.70 28.03
CA PRO A 158 2.65 9.35 26.77
C PRO A 158 4.19 9.31 26.88
N GLU A 159 4.77 9.99 27.87
CA GLU A 159 6.21 10.00 28.15
C GLU A 159 6.74 8.67 28.71
N ASP A 160 5.87 7.86 29.31
CA ASP A 160 6.23 6.57 29.93
C ASP A 160 6.32 5.44 28.90
N PHE A 161 5.90 5.69 27.65
CA PHE A 161 6.03 4.72 26.56
C PHE A 161 7.46 4.69 26.00
N GLN A 162 8.40 4.16 26.79
CA GLN A 162 9.72 3.83 26.28
C GLN A 162 9.66 2.55 25.46
N ALA A 163 9.71 2.70 24.13
CA ALA A 163 9.78 1.56 23.21
C ALA A 163 10.98 0.67 23.57
N THR A 164 10.70 -0.60 23.89
CA THR A 164 11.73 -1.60 24.15
C THR A 164 12.70 -1.70 22.97
N PRO A 165 13.98 -2.04 23.19
CA PRO A 165 14.93 -2.25 22.09
C PRO A 165 14.41 -3.26 21.05
N GLU A 166 13.67 -4.27 21.50
CA GLU A 166 13.02 -5.27 20.64
C GLU A 166 11.95 -4.65 19.73
N CYS A 167 11.09 -3.78 20.26
CA CYS A 167 10.09 -3.05 19.48
C CYS A 167 10.75 -2.17 18.42
N ARG A 168 11.82 -1.44 18.78
CA ARG A 168 12.58 -0.61 17.83
C ARG A 168 13.22 -1.45 16.72
N GLN A 169 13.77 -2.61 17.05
CA GLN A 169 14.33 -3.52 16.06
C GLN A 169 13.25 -4.07 15.10
N ALA A 170 12.08 -4.47 15.63
CA ALA A 170 10.97 -4.95 14.83
C ALA A 170 10.45 -3.89 13.84
N VAL A 171 10.26 -2.66 14.32
CA VAL A 171 9.89 -1.51 13.47
C VAL A 171 10.96 -1.22 12.43
N GLY A 172 12.25 -1.28 12.80
CA GLY A 172 13.36 -1.09 11.87
C GLY A 172 13.39 -2.13 10.74
N LEU A 173 13.23 -3.41 11.07
CA LEU A 173 13.14 -4.49 10.07
C LEU A 173 11.94 -4.32 9.14
N TYR A 174 10.79 -3.93 9.70
CA TYR A 174 9.59 -3.65 8.93
C TYR A 174 9.79 -2.52 7.92
N LEU A 175 10.31 -1.37 8.36
CA LEU A 175 10.60 -0.24 7.48
C LEU A 175 11.65 -0.60 6.44
N GLY A 176 12.73 -1.29 6.85
CA GLY A 176 13.78 -1.75 5.96
C GLY A 176 13.26 -2.67 4.85
N ALA A 177 12.36 -3.59 5.18
CA ALA A 177 11.72 -4.46 4.19
C ALA A 177 10.88 -3.65 3.18
N TRP A 178 10.09 -2.68 3.63
CA TRP A 178 9.33 -1.80 2.74
C TRP A 178 10.23 -0.98 1.80
N PHE A 179 11.32 -0.42 2.32
CA PHE A 179 12.30 0.28 1.48
C PHE A 179 12.92 -0.63 0.42
N ALA A 180 13.26 -1.88 0.77
CA ALA A 180 13.78 -2.86 -0.18
C ALA A 180 12.76 -3.18 -1.30
N VAL A 181 11.48 -3.28 -0.96
CA VAL A 181 10.38 -3.53 -1.91
C VAL A 181 10.22 -2.35 -2.87
N ILE A 182 10.17 -1.12 -2.33
CA ILE A 182 10.08 0.11 -3.14
C ILE A 182 11.30 0.24 -4.05
N ALA A 183 12.51 0.03 -3.53
CA ALA A 183 13.73 0.09 -4.32
C ALA A 183 13.73 -0.95 -5.46
N SER A 184 13.34 -2.20 -5.17
CA SER A 184 13.21 -3.26 -6.17
C SER A 184 12.21 -2.87 -7.27
N PHE A 185 11.03 -2.37 -6.89
CA PHE A 185 10.02 -1.89 -7.83
C PHE A 185 10.56 -0.78 -8.73
N LEU A 186 11.23 0.23 -8.16
CA LEU A 186 11.82 1.33 -8.92
C LEU A 186 12.91 0.86 -9.90
N VAL A 187 13.77 -0.08 -9.47
CA VAL A 187 14.78 -0.70 -10.35
C VAL A 187 14.09 -1.45 -11.50
N ALA A 188 13.02 -2.18 -11.22
CA ALA A 188 12.27 -2.94 -12.21
C ALA A 188 11.61 -2.02 -13.25
N VAL A 189 10.93 -0.96 -12.79
CA VAL A 189 10.33 0.07 -13.65
C VAL A 189 11.41 0.76 -14.49
N HIS A 190 12.52 1.16 -13.88
CA HIS A 190 13.61 1.83 -14.58
C HIS A 190 14.21 0.93 -15.67
N TYR A 191 14.46 -0.34 -15.35
CA TYR A 191 14.94 -1.34 -16.30
C TYR A 191 13.98 -1.51 -17.49
N ALA A 192 12.70 -1.70 -17.21
CA ALA A 192 11.67 -1.90 -18.23
C ALA A 192 11.46 -0.65 -19.11
N ALA A 193 11.50 0.54 -18.51
CA ALA A 193 11.44 1.82 -19.20
C ALA A 193 12.65 2.03 -20.13
N ARG A 194 13.87 1.78 -19.62
CA ARG A 194 15.11 1.87 -20.40
C ARG A 194 15.05 0.94 -21.61
N ARG A 195 14.54 -0.28 -21.42
CA ARG A 195 14.36 -1.25 -22.50
C ARG A 195 13.41 -0.74 -23.59
N ARG A 196 12.25 -0.20 -23.18
CA ARG A 196 11.29 0.39 -24.11
C ARG A 196 11.88 1.55 -24.90
N THR A 197 12.68 2.39 -24.24
CA THR A 197 13.43 3.46 -24.93
C THR A 197 14.39 2.88 -25.96
N MET A 198 15.18 1.85 -25.65
CA MET A 198 16.07 1.21 -26.62
C MET A 198 15.30 0.67 -27.84
N LEU A 199 14.11 0.10 -27.60
CA LEU A 199 13.25 -0.38 -28.66
C LEU A 199 12.83 0.76 -29.59
N ARG A 200 12.34 1.86 -29.00
CA ARG A 200 11.93 3.06 -29.74
C ARG A 200 13.07 3.67 -30.54
N THR A 201 14.25 3.81 -29.95
CA THR A 201 15.43 4.39 -30.63
C THR A 201 15.87 3.49 -31.78
N LYS A 202 15.86 2.16 -31.59
CA LYS A 202 16.23 1.18 -32.63
C LYS A 202 15.30 1.24 -33.85
N PHE A 203 14.00 1.52 -33.66
CA PHE A 203 13.02 1.55 -34.74
C PHE A 203 12.56 2.97 -35.15
N GLY A 204 13.24 4.03 -34.68
CA GLY A 204 12.91 5.41 -35.07
C GLY A 204 11.52 5.88 -34.63
N ILE A 205 10.96 5.31 -33.55
CA ILE A 205 9.62 5.65 -33.07
C ILE A 205 9.69 6.95 -32.25
N ALA A 206 8.69 7.84 -32.36
CA ALA A 206 8.64 9.13 -31.65
C ALA A 206 8.20 9.01 -30.16
N GLY A 207 8.84 9.77 -29.26
CA GLY A 207 8.60 9.72 -27.80
C GLY A 207 9.80 10.13 -26.94
N SER A 208 9.68 9.97 -25.61
CA SER A 208 10.69 10.39 -24.64
C SER A 208 10.96 9.35 -23.55
N ARG A 209 12.16 9.39 -22.95
CA ARG A 209 12.57 8.54 -21.82
C ARG A 209 11.61 8.67 -20.63
N MET A 210 11.20 9.91 -20.31
CA MET A 210 10.29 10.19 -19.20
C MET A 210 8.90 9.57 -19.44
N ARG A 211 8.38 9.65 -20.68
CA ARG A 211 7.10 9.03 -21.03
C ARG A 211 7.16 7.50 -20.90
N ASP A 212 8.26 6.89 -21.32
CA ASP A 212 8.46 5.44 -21.18
C ASP A 212 8.52 5.03 -19.69
N PHE A 213 9.19 5.83 -18.85
CA PHE A 213 9.22 5.63 -17.40
C PHE A 213 7.83 5.75 -16.76
N CYS A 214 7.11 6.85 -17.00
CA CYS A 214 5.76 7.03 -16.46
C CYS A 214 4.81 5.93 -16.93
N THR A 215 4.86 5.53 -18.20
CA THR A 215 3.98 4.45 -18.68
C THR A 215 4.20 3.15 -17.90
N TRP A 216 5.46 2.79 -17.64
CA TRP A 216 5.81 1.61 -16.84
C TRP A 216 5.51 1.76 -15.35
N PHE A 217 5.70 2.95 -14.78
CA PHE A 217 5.44 3.22 -13.37
C PHE A 217 3.94 3.14 -13.05
N TRP A 218 3.09 3.73 -13.89
CA TRP A 218 1.66 3.86 -13.65
C TRP A 218 0.85 2.65 -14.14
N CYS A 219 1.21 2.06 -15.28
CA CYS A 219 0.49 0.90 -15.83
C CYS A 219 1.44 -0.05 -16.59
N PRO A 220 2.17 -0.95 -15.88
CA PRO A 220 3.05 -1.94 -16.50
C PRO A 220 2.36 -2.79 -17.57
N SER A 221 1.11 -3.20 -17.35
CA SER A 221 0.33 -4.01 -18.30
C SER A 221 0.04 -3.23 -19.59
N CYS A 222 -0.37 -1.95 -19.48
CA CYS A 222 -0.57 -1.08 -20.62
C CYS A 222 0.74 -0.87 -21.39
N ALA A 223 1.86 -0.66 -20.68
CA ALA A 223 3.18 -0.50 -21.28
C ALA A 223 3.56 -1.73 -22.11
N LEU A 224 3.32 -2.93 -21.57
CA LEU A 224 3.53 -4.20 -22.23
C LEU A 224 2.70 -4.34 -23.51
N CYS A 225 1.39 -4.08 -23.42
CA CYS A 225 0.49 -4.18 -24.56
C CYS A 225 0.88 -3.22 -25.68
N GLN A 226 1.26 -1.98 -25.32
CA GLN A 226 1.75 -1.01 -26.29
C GLN A 226 3.04 -1.49 -26.96
N GLU A 227 3.97 -2.06 -26.19
CA GLU A 227 5.23 -2.60 -26.73
C GLU A 227 4.97 -3.77 -27.69
N THR A 228 4.09 -4.71 -27.32
CA THR A 228 3.67 -5.82 -28.18
C THR A 228 3.05 -5.32 -29.48
N ARG A 229 2.12 -4.36 -29.39
CA ARG A 229 1.46 -3.76 -30.56
C ARG A 229 2.46 -3.06 -31.46
N THR A 230 3.39 -2.29 -30.89
CA THR A 230 4.44 -1.60 -31.64
C THR A 230 5.32 -2.57 -32.41
N LEU A 231 5.78 -3.66 -31.77
CA LEU A 231 6.58 -4.69 -32.43
C LEU A 231 5.83 -5.35 -33.58
N TRP A 232 4.53 -5.61 -33.36
CA TRP A 232 3.69 -6.29 -34.32
C TRP A 232 3.35 -5.42 -35.54
N VAL A 233 2.96 -4.15 -35.33
CA VAL A 233 2.69 -3.18 -36.41
C VAL A 233 3.92 -2.96 -37.30
N ASN A 234 5.12 -3.01 -36.71
CA ASN A 234 6.37 -2.85 -37.43
C ASN A 234 6.95 -4.18 -37.98
N GLN A 235 6.21 -5.30 -37.92
CA GLN A 235 6.70 -6.63 -38.35
C GLN A 235 8.11 -6.97 -37.86
N VAL A 236 8.40 -6.63 -36.60
CA VAL A 236 9.70 -6.95 -36.00
C VAL A 236 9.68 -8.43 -35.61
N HIS A 237 10.47 -9.24 -36.30
CA HIS A 237 10.63 -10.67 -36.02
C HIS A 237 12.08 -10.95 -35.66
N ASP A 238 12.29 -11.60 -34.52
CA ASP A 238 13.62 -11.96 -33.99
C ASP A 238 14.63 -10.81 -34.08
N GLY A 239 14.20 -9.62 -33.69
CA GLY A 239 14.99 -8.38 -33.64
C GLY A 239 15.39 -7.79 -34.99
N VAL A 240 14.88 -8.32 -36.10
CA VAL A 240 15.01 -7.77 -37.46
C VAL A 240 13.74 -7.03 -37.82
N TRP A 241 13.89 -5.80 -38.33
CA TRP A 241 12.77 -5.04 -38.88
C TRP A 241 12.51 -5.49 -40.32
N ASN A 242 11.33 -6.05 -40.60
CA ASN A 242 10.96 -6.51 -41.95
C ASN A 242 10.20 -5.45 -42.77
N GLY A 243 10.24 -4.19 -42.32
CA GLY A 243 9.46 -3.09 -42.86
C GLY A 243 8.10 -2.91 -42.16
N PRO A 244 7.39 -1.79 -42.42
CA PRO A 244 6.06 -1.59 -41.88
C PRO A 244 5.14 -2.72 -42.36
N ALA A 245 4.28 -3.21 -41.47
CA ALA A 245 3.26 -4.17 -41.90
C ALA A 245 2.53 -3.59 -43.10
N LYS A 246 2.47 -4.34 -44.20
CA LYS A 246 1.44 -4.15 -45.22
C LYS A 246 0.11 -4.54 -44.59
N MET A 247 -0.31 -3.79 -43.57
CA MET A 247 -1.66 -3.88 -43.06
C MET A 247 -2.53 -3.51 -44.25
N GLY A 248 -3.29 -4.48 -44.74
CA GLY A 248 -4.35 -4.27 -45.72
C GLY A 248 -5.50 -3.42 -45.18
N TYR A 249 -5.23 -2.46 -44.28
CA TYR A 249 -6.02 -1.25 -44.25
C TYR A 249 -5.82 -0.64 -45.64
N ALA A 250 -6.82 -0.83 -46.51
CA ALA A 250 -7.00 -0.01 -47.69
C ALA A 250 -6.58 1.39 -47.28
N ALA A 251 -5.54 1.92 -47.95
CA ALA A 251 -4.97 3.20 -47.62
C ALA A 251 -6.13 4.13 -47.28
N VAL A 252 -6.25 4.53 -46.00
CA VAL A 252 -7.09 5.69 -45.68
C VAL A 252 -6.56 6.72 -46.65
N PRO A 253 -7.37 7.20 -47.61
CA PRO A 253 -6.90 8.10 -48.64
C PRO A 253 -6.12 9.17 -47.90
N THR A 254 -4.81 9.20 -48.12
CA THR A 254 -3.97 10.25 -47.58
C THR A 254 -4.64 11.51 -48.07
N LEU A 255 -5.33 12.20 -47.15
CA LEU A 255 -5.84 13.53 -47.43
C LEU A 255 -4.67 14.27 -48.06
N PRO A 256 -4.89 14.91 -49.22
CA PRO A 256 -3.82 15.61 -49.91
C PRO A 256 -3.08 16.49 -48.90
N PRO A 257 -1.75 16.57 -48.98
CA PRO A 257 -0.96 17.36 -48.04
C PRO A 257 -1.61 18.73 -47.90
N ASN A 258 -1.98 19.09 -46.67
CA ASN A 258 -2.56 20.38 -46.39
C ASN A 258 -1.50 21.43 -46.72
N THR A 259 -1.64 22.07 -47.88
CA THR A 259 -0.72 23.08 -48.41
C THR A 259 -0.60 24.32 -47.51
N ASN A 260 -1.39 24.41 -46.44
CA ASN A 260 -1.31 25.47 -45.44
C ASN A 260 -0.45 25.12 -44.21
N GLN A 261 0.21 23.95 -44.17
CA GLN A 261 1.23 23.70 -43.15
C GLN A 261 2.53 24.40 -43.54
N ALA A 262 2.74 25.58 -42.95
CA ALA A 262 4.01 26.28 -42.98
C ALA A 262 5.17 25.34 -42.59
N PRO A 263 6.34 25.44 -43.24
CA PRO A 263 7.47 24.56 -42.99
C PRO A 263 7.82 24.57 -41.51
N ALA A 264 7.72 23.40 -40.87
CA ALA A 264 8.21 23.20 -39.51
C ALA A 264 9.67 23.64 -39.48
N SER A 265 9.95 24.68 -38.70
CA SER A 265 11.29 25.23 -38.53
C SER A 265 12.22 24.11 -38.11
N GLN A 266 13.22 23.84 -38.96
CA GLN A 266 14.30 22.93 -38.66
C GLN A 266 15.05 23.50 -37.46
N PHE A 267 14.75 23.01 -36.26
CA PHE A 267 15.51 23.33 -35.06
C PHE A 267 16.85 22.59 -35.17
N MET A 268 17.81 23.23 -35.83
CA MET A 268 19.22 22.86 -35.75
C MET A 268 19.65 22.91 -34.29
N THR A 269 19.77 21.75 -33.67
CA THR A 269 20.49 21.61 -32.40
C THR A 269 21.97 21.51 -32.75
N THR A 270 22.66 22.64 -32.67
CA THR A 270 24.12 22.69 -32.65
C THR A 270 24.62 21.95 -31.43
N GLY A 271 25.54 21.01 -31.65
CA GLY A 271 26.17 20.24 -30.60
C GLY A 271 27.02 21.10 -29.66
N VAL A 272 27.10 20.63 -28.42
CA VAL A 272 28.19 20.83 -27.47
C VAL A 272 28.43 19.49 -26.79
#